data_AF-A0A382ZMJ6-F1
#
_entry.id   AF-A0A382ZMJ6-F1
#
_cell.length_a   1.000
_cell.length_b   1.000
_cell.length_c   1.000
_cell.angle_alpha   90.00
_cell.angle_beta   90.00
_cell.angle_gamma   90.00
#
_symmetry.space_group_name_H-M   'P 1'
#
loop_
_entity.id
_entity.type
_entity.pdbx_description
1 polymer ?
#
loop_
_entity_poly.entity_id
_entity_poly.type
_entity_poly.pdbx_seq_one_letter_code
_entity_poly.pdbx_strand_id
1 'polypeptide(L)'
;KAFPSDVAAGKAEIVGNTIIDLKKTGGKSLYWSGGVKTDEGVSRGEGTFRFDMIIYDKILGFDLTKARNATLSTLDLPFKIIAPFLVMILVSLFTQPNSKKALDRFYVKMKTPVDPDPERDEAEMDVSYARPERFDDRKLFPGSQLEFQRPTKMDIWGFIGCFAICFAIIGLVLWVAKIGT
;
A
#
# COMPACT_ATOMS: atom_id res chain seq x y z
N LYS A 1 5.52 25.16 35.13
CA LYS A 1 5.27 26.31 36.03
C LYS A 1 6.30 27.38 35.70
N ALA A 2 5.90 28.64 35.65
CA ALA A 2 6.76 29.76 35.24
C ALA A 2 7.98 29.92 36.17
N PHE A 3 9.16 30.05 35.59
CA PHE A 3 10.40 30.41 36.28
C PHE A 3 10.58 31.94 36.34
N PRO A 4 11.49 32.46 37.20
CA PRO A 4 11.79 33.90 37.26
C PRO A 4 12.19 34.50 35.89
N SER A 5 12.88 33.72 35.06
CA SER A 5 13.23 34.08 33.69
C SER A 5 12.03 34.23 32.76
N ASP A 6 10.94 33.48 33.00
CA ASP A 6 9.74 33.53 32.16
C ASP A 6 8.87 34.75 32.49
N VAL A 7 8.90 35.21 33.74
CA VAL A 7 8.23 36.46 34.19
C VAL A 7 8.98 37.68 33.67
N ALA A 8 10.32 37.67 33.75
CA ALA A 8 11.16 38.73 33.18
C ALA A 8 11.00 38.87 31.65
N ALA A 9 10.68 37.77 30.97
CA ALA A 9 10.39 37.74 29.54
C ALA A 9 8.91 38.04 29.18
N GLY A 10 8.07 38.40 30.17
CA GLY A 10 6.65 38.71 29.97
C GLY A 10 5.75 37.52 29.61
N LYS A 11 6.24 36.28 29.77
CA LYS A 11 5.49 35.04 29.44
C LYS A 11 4.57 34.58 30.58
N ALA A 12 4.70 35.16 31.77
CA ALA A 12 3.83 34.92 32.92
C ALA A 12 3.84 36.13 33.85
N GLU A 13 2.75 36.37 34.57
CA GLU A 13 2.61 37.51 35.49
C GLU A 13 3.27 37.26 36.86
N ILE A 14 3.35 36.01 37.29
CA ILE A 14 3.93 35.60 38.58
C ILE A 14 4.64 34.25 38.47
N VAL A 15 5.74 34.10 39.22
CA VAL A 15 6.51 32.85 39.31
C VAL A 15 5.62 31.76 39.88
N GLY A 16 5.57 30.61 39.21
CA GLY A 16 4.70 29.50 39.59
C GLY A 16 3.39 29.40 38.79
N ASN A 17 3.00 30.42 38.01
CA ASN A 17 1.82 30.31 37.14
C ASN A 17 1.97 29.16 36.13
N THR A 18 0.86 28.51 35.81
CA THR A 18 0.80 27.51 34.75
C THR A 18 0.88 28.20 33.40
N ILE A 19 2.08 28.22 32.81
CA ILE A 19 2.26 28.62 31.41
C ILE A 19 1.63 27.52 30.55
N ILE A 20 0.54 27.84 29.88
CA ILE A 20 -0.04 26.99 28.84
C ILE A 20 0.73 27.33 27.57
N ASP A 21 1.86 26.65 27.35
CA ASP A 21 2.57 26.74 26.07
C ASP A 21 1.72 26.02 25.02
N LEU A 22 0.82 26.75 24.37
CA LEU A 22 0.12 26.28 23.19
C LEU A 22 1.15 26.18 22.08
N LYS A 23 1.88 25.06 22.06
CA LYS A 23 2.73 24.67 20.94
C LYS A 23 1.82 24.47 19.73
N LYS A 24 1.51 25.57 19.02
CA LYS A 24 0.96 25.55 17.67
C LYS A 24 2.02 24.89 16.81
N THR A 25 2.01 23.56 16.83
CA THR A 25 2.75 22.75 15.90
C THR A 25 2.14 23.10 14.55
N GLY A 26 2.86 23.89 13.74
CA GLY A 26 2.38 24.33 12.44
C GLY A 26 1.80 23.13 11.70
N GLY A 27 0.54 23.25 11.26
CA GLY A 27 -0.15 22.16 10.59
C GLY A 27 0.73 21.59 9.48
N LYS A 28 0.90 20.27 9.45
CA LYS A 28 1.68 19.61 8.40
C LYS A 28 1.00 19.92 7.07
N SER A 29 1.76 20.40 6.09
CA SER A 29 1.21 20.62 4.75
C SER A 29 0.70 19.30 4.19
N LEU A 30 -0.53 19.32 3.67
CA LEU A 30 -1.17 18.12 3.15
C LEU A 30 -0.52 17.67 1.83
N TYR A 31 -0.25 18.64 0.95
CA TYR A 31 0.19 18.41 -0.43
C TYR A 31 1.70 18.49 -0.64
N TRP A 32 2.46 18.98 0.35
CA TRP A 32 3.91 19.10 0.27
C TRP A 32 4.56 18.38 1.44
N SER A 33 5.46 17.43 1.15
CA SER A 33 6.05 16.60 2.20
C SER A 33 6.89 17.38 3.21
N GLY A 34 7.55 18.47 2.76
CA GLY A 34 8.40 19.33 3.57
C GLY A 34 7.69 20.57 4.15
N GLY A 35 6.40 20.78 3.83
CA GLY A 35 5.69 21.98 4.27
C GLY A 35 5.64 23.08 3.20
N VAL A 36 5.29 24.29 3.64
CA VAL A 36 5.35 25.51 2.83
C VAL A 36 6.31 26.46 3.52
N LYS A 37 7.40 26.82 2.85
CA LYS A 37 8.34 27.85 3.31
C LYS A 37 8.00 29.17 2.66
N THR A 38 8.13 30.26 3.40
CA THR A 38 8.00 31.61 2.84
C THR A 38 9.38 32.24 2.85
N ASP A 39 9.90 32.51 1.66
CA ASP A 39 11.17 33.18 1.46
C ASP A 39 10.89 34.49 0.72
N GLU A 40 11.34 35.62 1.30
CA GLU A 40 11.12 36.98 0.77
C GLU A 40 9.66 37.32 0.41
N GLY A 41 8.68 36.80 1.18
CA GLY A 41 7.25 37.03 0.96
C GLY A 41 6.62 36.15 -0.12
N VAL A 42 7.38 35.27 -0.76
CA VAL A 42 6.87 34.27 -1.71
C VAL A 42 6.78 32.91 -1.01
N SER A 43 5.56 32.40 -0.85
CA SER A 43 5.33 31.05 -0.32
C SER A 43 5.65 29.99 -1.38
N ARG A 44 6.57 29.08 -1.07
CA ARG A 44 6.96 27.92 -1.89
C ARG A 44 6.76 26.62 -1.13
N GLY A 45 6.23 25.61 -1.81
CA GLY A 45 6.15 24.25 -1.29
C GLY A 45 7.53 23.62 -1.19
N GLU A 46 7.80 22.91 -0.11
CA GLU A 46 9.07 22.23 0.14
C GLU A 46 8.91 20.71 0.02
N GLY A 47 9.90 20.05 -0.58
CA GLY A 47 9.94 18.60 -0.75
C GLY A 47 9.13 18.12 -1.95
N THR A 48 8.63 16.89 -1.86
CA THR A 48 7.90 16.25 -2.96
C THR A 48 6.42 16.64 -2.91
N PHE A 49 5.86 16.91 -4.08
CA PHE A 49 4.44 17.12 -4.26
C PHE A 49 3.66 15.80 -4.09
N ARG A 50 2.74 15.77 -3.12
CA ARG A 50 1.93 14.59 -2.77
C ARG A 50 0.63 14.60 -3.57
N PHE A 51 0.74 14.23 -4.84
CA PHE A 51 -0.40 14.14 -5.75
C PHE A 51 -1.49 13.17 -5.24
N ASP A 52 -1.07 12.11 -4.57
CA ASP A 52 -1.94 11.13 -3.92
C ASP A 52 -2.90 11.78 -2.90
N MET A 53 -2.44 12.75 -2.12
CA MET A 53 -3.28 13.45 -1.15
C MET A 53 -4.36 14.31 -1.80
N ILE A 54 -4.12 14.81 -3.02
CA ILE A 54 -5.14 15.51 -3.81
C ILE A 54 -6.21 14.54 -4.29
N ILE A 55 -5.81 13.34 -4.74
CA ILE A 55 -6.77 12.31 -5.13
C ILE A 55 -7.68 11.97 -3.93
N TYR A 56 -7.10 11.76 -2.75
CA TYR A 56 -7.88 11.46 -1.55
C TYR A 56 -8.78 12.62 -1.10
N ASP A 57 -8.31 13.87 -1.07
CA ASP A 57 -9.10 15.04 -0.64
C ASP A 57 -10.17 15.42 -1.67
N LYS A 58 -9.79 15.56 -2.95
CA LYS A 58 -10.64 16.15 -3.99
C LYS A 58 -11.46 15.15 -4.79
N ILE A 59 -10.92 13.97 -5.08
CA ILE A 59 -11.60 12.99 -5.92
C ILE A 59 -12.43 12.04 -5.05
N LEU A 60 -11.85 11.56 -3.95
CA LEU A 60 -12.51 10.64 -3.03
C LEU A 60 -13.28 11.34 -1.90
N GLY A 61 -13.06 12.65 -1.70
CA GLY A 61 -13.82 13.48 -0.76
C GLY A 61 -13.47 13.25 0.71
N PHE A 62 -12.29 12.69 1.01
CA PHE A 62 -11.86 12.48 2.39
C PHE A 62 -11.37 13.79 3.02
N ASP A 63 -11.91 14.17 4.17
CA ASP A 63 -11.43 15.31 4.95
C ASP A 63 -10.12 14.97 5.67
N LEU A 64 -9.02 15.11 4.95
CA LEU A 64 -7.68 14.79 5.44
C LEU A 64 -7.15 15.80 6.47
N THR A 65 -7.84 16.95 6.66
CA THR A 65 -7.43 17.97 7.64
C THR A 65 -7.63 17.48 9.09
N LYS A 66 -8.53 16.52 9.29
CA LYS A 66 -8.82 15.88 10.58
C LYS A 66 -8.01 14.59 10.81
N ALA A 67 -7.29 14.11 9.80
CA ALA A 67 -6.55 12.86 9.91
C ALA A 67 -5.27 13.05 10.75
N ARG A 68 -4.95 12.04 11.57
CA ARG A 68 -3.70 12.04 12.34
C ARG A 68 -2.49 11.97 11.40
N ASN A 69 -1.39 12.61 11.79
CA ASN A 69 -0.14 12.60 11.02
C ASN A 69 0.33 11.20 10.58
N ALA A 70 0.18 10.19 11.44
CA ALA A 70 0.49 8.80 11.11
C ALA A 70 -0.41 8.26 9.98
N THR A 71 -1.72 8.53 10.05
CA THR A 71 -2.70 8.12 9.03
C THR A 71 -2.39 8.78 7.69
N LEU A 72 -2.05 10.07 7.69
CA LEU A 72 -1.63 10.78 6.48
C LEU A 72 -0.38 10.15 5.86
N SER A 73 0.60 9.74 6.67
CA SER A 73 1.80 9.04 6.17
C SER A 73 1.48 7.64 5.64
N THR A 74 0.53 6.91 6.22
CA THR A 74 0.12 5.58 5.73
C THR A 74 -0.61 5.66 4.39
N LEU A 75 -1.40 6.71 4.17
CA LEU A 75 -2.15 6.93 2.92
C LEU A 75 -1.25 7.17 1.69
N ASP A 76 0.02 7.52 1.89
CA ASP A 76 1.01 7.55 0.80
C ASP A 76 1.26 6.17 0.18
N LEU A 77 1.18 5.11 0.99
CA LEU A 77 1.68 3.79 0.60
C LEU A 77 0.88 3.16 -0.54
N PRO A 78 -0.47 3.15 -0.53
CA PRO A 78 -1.24 2.57 -1.62
C PRO A 78 -0.91 3.19 -2.98
N PHE A 79 -0.81 4.53 -3.07
CA PHE A 79 -0.49 5.18 -4.34
C PHE A 79 0.93 4.85 -4.80
N LYS A 80 1.93 4.85 -3.90
CA LYS A 80 3.31 4.47 -4.24
C LYS A 80 3.42 3.02 -4.73
N ILE A 81 2.59 2.13 -4.20
CA ILE A 81 2.55 0.73 -4.64
C ILE A 81 1.81 0.60 -5.97
N ILE A 82 0.65 1.25 -6.13
CA ILE A 82 -0.26 1.05 -7.26
C ILE A 82 0.20 1.84 -8.51
N ALA A 83 0.72 3.06 -8.34
CA ALA A 83 1.05 3.95 -9.46
C ALA A 83 2.03 3.35 -10.48
N PRO A 84 3.14 2.67 -10.09
CA PRO A 84 4.03 2.02 -11.05
C PRO A 84 3.32 0.97 -11.90
N PHE A 85 2.45 0.16 -11.30
CA PHE A 85 1.67 -0.84 -12.03
C PHE A 85 0.65 -0.21 -12.97
N LEU A 86 -0.02 0.88 -12.56
CA LEU A 86 -0.94 1.60 -13.44
C LEU A 86 -0.21 2.17 -14.65
N VAL A 87 0.94 2.81 -14.44
CA VAL A 87 1.76 3.33 -15.54
C VAL A 87 2.19 2.18 -16.47
N MET A 88 2.64 1.06 -15.92
CA MET A 88 3.01 -0.12 -16.70
C MET A 88 1.83 -0.68 -17.51
N ILE A 89 0.64 -0.78 -16.91
CA ILE A 89 -0.58 -1.25 -17.60
C ILE A 89 -0.95 -0.28 -18.72
N LEU A 90 -0.99 1.03 -18.45
CA LEU A 90 -1.32 2.03 -19.45
C LEU A 90 -0.34 1.99 -20.63
N VAL A 91 0.96 1.98 -20.36
CA VAL A 91 1.97 1.84 -21.41
C VAL A 91 1.80 0.52 -22.16
N SER A 92 1.57 -0.58 -21.45
CA SER A 92 1.33 -1.90 -22.05
C SER A 92 0.15 -1.90 -23.02
N LEU A 93 -0.92 -1.14 -22.74
CA LEU A 93 -2.09 -1.02 -23.62
C LEU A 93 -1.76 -0.29 -24.94
N PHE A 94 -0.74 0.58 -24.94
CA PHE A 94 -0.30 1.30 -26.13
C PHE A 94 0.86 0.61 -26.87
N THR A 95 1.48 -0.44 -26.30
CA THR A 95 2.56 -1.20 -26.93
C THR A 95 2.06 -2.43 -27.68
N GLN A 96 2.84 -2.91 -28.65
CA GLN A 96 2.50 -4.11 -29.42
C GLN A 96 2.58 -5.37 -28.55
N PRO A 97 1.56 -6.25 -28.57
CA PRO A 97 1.61 -7.52 -27.85
C PRO A 97 2.62 -8.49 -28.46
N ASN A 98 3.16 -9.39 -27.63
CA ASN A 98 4.03 -10.46 -28.08
C ASN A 98 3.25 -11.54 -28.86
N SER A 99 3.95 -12.40 -29.60
CA SER A 99 3.34 -13.47 -30.39
C SER A 99 2.60 -14.48 -29.51
N LYS A 100 1.38 -14.84 -29.93
CA LYS A 100 0.52 -15.81 -29.21
C LYS A 100 1.24 -17.15 -28.98
N LYS A 101 1.96 -17.66 -29.98
CA LYS A 101 2.71 -18.92 -29.88
C LYS A 101 3.78 -18.90 -28.76
N ALA A 102 4.51 -17.79 -28.61
CA ALA A 102 5.51 -17.66 -27.56
C ALA A 102 4.85 -17.55 -26.18
N LEU A 103 3.77 -16.79 -26.07
CA LEU A 103 3.00 -16.63 -24.84
C LEU A 103 2.36 -17.94 -24.40
N ASP A 104 1.69 -18.65 -25.32
CA ASP A 104 1.07 -19.95 -25.06
C ASP A 104 2.11 -20.95 -24.54
N ARG A 105 3.27 -21.05 -25.19
CA ARG A 105 4.37 -21.94 -24.74
C ARG A 105 4.86 -21.57 -23.34
N PHE A 106 5.03 -20.28 -23.06
CA PHE A 106 5.49 -19.79 -21.76
C PHE A 106 4.47 -20.06 -20.65
N TYR A 107 3.21 -19.68 -20.86
CA TYR A 107 2.17 -19.84 -19.84
C TYR A 107 1.79 -21.30 -19.61
N VAL A 108 1.79 -22.14 -20.65
CA VAL A 108 1.62 -23.58 -20.50
C VAL A 108 2.69 -24.13 -19.57
N LYS A 109 3.97 -23.84 -19.84
CA LYS A 109 5.08 -24.32 -19.01
C LYS A 109 4.96 -23.87 -17.55
N MET A 110 4.49 -22.65 -17.32
CA MET A 110 4.28 -22.13 -15.97
C MET A 110 3.08 -22.78 -15.24
N LYS A 111 2.10 -23.32 -15.97
CA LYS A 111 0.86 -23.88 -15.42
C LYS A 111 0.87 -25.40 -15.29
N THR A 112 1.68 -26.09 -16.09
CA THR A 112 1.82 -27.54 -16.01
C THR A 112 2.55 -27.91 -14.71
N PRO A 113 1.92 -28.70 -13.82
CA PRO A 113 2.60 -29.20 -12.63
C PRO A 113 3.76 -30.10 -13.02
N VAL A 114 4.86 -30.01 -12.28
CA VAL A 114 6.04 -30.86 -12.48
C VAL A 114 5.75 -32.25 -11.93
N ASP A 115 5.95 -33.28 -12.74
CA ASP A 115 5.92 -34.68 -12.29
C ASP A 115 7.33 -35.12 -11.84
N PRO A 116 7.48 -35.84 -10.72
CA PRO A 116 8.77 -36.40 -10.31
C PRO A 116 9.36 -37.41 -11.31
N ASP A 117 8.54 -38.07 -12.12
CA ASP A 117 8.95 -39.01 -13.16
C ASP A 117 9.22 -38.26 -14.49
N PRO A 118 10.48 -38.23 -14.99
CA PRO A 118 10.84 -37.47 -16.17
C PRO A 118 10.06 -37.85 -17.44
N GLU A 119 9.77 -39.14 -17.63
CA GLU A 119 9.05 -39.59 -18.84
C GLU A 119 7.59 -39.11 -18.83
N ARG A 120 6.98 -39.09 -17.65
CA ARG A 120 5.60 -38.60 -17.46
C ARG A 120 5.52 -37.08 -17.55
N ASP A 121 6.52 -36.38 -17.02
CA ASP A 121 6.62 -34.91 -17.11
C ASP A 121 6.70 -34.48 -18.57
N GLU A 122 7.57 -35.12 -19.38
CA GLU A 122 7.70 -34.82 -20.81
C GLU A 122 6.39 -35.09 -21.57
N ALA A 123 5.73 -36.23 -21.30
CA ALA A 123 4.45 -36.55 -21.91
C ALA A 123 3.34 -35.53 -21.53
N GLU A 124 3.27 -35.11 -20.26
CA GLU A 124 2.31 -34.09 -19.81
C GLU A 124 2.59 -32.71 -20.43
N MET A 125 3.86 -32.37 -20.62
CA MET A 125 4.29 -31.15 -21.29
C MET A 125 3.88 -31.15 -22.76
N ASP A 126 4.07 -32.26 -23.47
CA ASP A 126 3.65 -32.40 -24.88
C ASP A 126 2.14 -32.28 -25.06
N VAL A 127 1.37 -32.93 -24.19
CA VAL A 127 -0.11 -32.77 -24.16
C VAL A 127 -0.48 -31.31 -23.90
N SER A 128 0.27 -30.60 -23.06
CA SER A 128 0.00 -29.20 -22.74
C SER A 128 0.37 -28.25 -23.88
N TYR A 129 1.45 -28.52 -24.62
CA TYR A 129 1.80 -27.76 -25.82
C TYR A 129 0.81 -27.98 -26.96
N ALA A 130 0.25 -29.19 -27.08
CA ALA A 130 -0.78 -29.50 -28.07
C ALA A 130 -2.13 -28.82 -27.76
N ARG A 131 -2.43 -28.54 -26.49
CA ARG A 131 -3.66 -27.87 -26.03
C ARG A 131 -3.38 -26.76 -25.01
N PRO A 132 -2.89 -25.59 -25.45
CA PRO A 132 -2.53 -24.50 -24.54
C PRO A 132 -3.69 -23.96 -23.69
N GLU A 133 -4.91 -24.06 -24.19
CA GLU A 133 -6.15 -23.65 -23.53
C GLU A 133 -6.60 -24.56 -22.37
N ARG A 134 -5.92 -25.70 -22.12
CA ARG A 134 -6.34 -26.69 -21.10
C ARG A 134 -6.42 -26.17 -19.66
N PHE A 135 -5.84 -25.00 -19.40
CA PHE A 135 -5.79 -24.36 -18.09
C PHE A 135 -6.56 -23.03 -18.02
N ASP A 136 -7.31 -22.67 -19.06
CA ASP A 136 -8.04 -21.40 -19.10
C ASP A 136 -9.25 -21.38 -18.14
N ASP A 137 -9.76 -22.56 -17.77
CA ASP A 137 -10.78 -22.75 -16.74
C ASP A 137 -10.33 -22.28 -15.35
N ARG A 138 -9.01 -22.33 -15.10
CA ARG A 138 -8.39 -21.91 -13.84
C ARG A 138 -8.15 -20.40 -13.76
N LYS A 139 -8.38 -19.65 -14.84
CA LYS A 139 -8.22 -18.18 -14.86
C LYS A 139 -9.29 -17.48 -14.04
N LEU A 140 -8.90 -16.44 -13.30
CA LEU A 140 -9.82 -15.59 -12.56
C LEU A 140 -10.74 -14.80 -13.51
N PHE A 141 -10.21 -14.35 -14.66
CA PHE A 141 -10.94 -13.60 -15.67
C PHE A 141 -10.90 -14.34 -17.03
N PRO A 142 -11.79 -15.32 -17.26
CA PRO A 142 -11.87 -16.06 -18.52
C PRO A 142 -12.10 -15.12 -19.71
N GLY A 143 -11.46 -15.42 -20.85
CA GLY A 143 -11.57 -14.60 -22.07
C GLY A 143 -10.77 -13.29 -22.06
N SER A 144 -10.03 -13.01 -20.98
CA SER A 144 -9.10 -11.87 -20.91
C SER A 144 -7.65 -12.31 -21.14
N GLN A 145 -6.77 -11.35 -21.42
CA GLN A 145 -5.31 -11.55 -21.48
C GLN A 145 -4.67 -11.62 -20.07
N LEU A 146 -5.48 -11.49 -19.01
CA LEU A 146 -4.99 -11.52 -17.64
C LEU A 146 -4.83 -12.97 -17.18
N GLU A 147 -3.57 -13.36 -16.93
CA GLU A 147 -3.19 -14.72 -16.54
C GLU A 147 -3.31 -14.99 -15.02
N PHE A 148 -4.07 -14.16 -14.30
CA PHE A 148 -4.34 -14.35 -12.88
C PHE A 148 -5.08 -15.67 -12.65
N GLN A 149 -4.48 -16.56 -11.84
CA GLN A 149 -5.08 -17.84 -11.48
C GLN A 149 -6.09 -17.67 -10.34
N ARG A 150 -7.15 -18.46 -10.35
CA ARG A 150 -8.10 -18.54 -9.24
C ARG A 150 -7.39 -19.15 -8.02
N PRO A 151 -7.53 -18.55 -6.83
CA PRO A 151 -7.02 -19.14 -5.60
C PRO A 151 -7.58 -20.55 -5.42
N THR A 152 -6.71 -21.49 -5.09
CA THR A 152 -7.11 -22.86 -4.77
C THR A 152 -7.77 -22.91 -3.39
N LYS A 153 -8.46 -24.00 -3.08
CA LYS A 153 -9.00 -24.21 -1.73
C LYS A 153 -7.89 -24.19 -0.67
N MET A 154 -6.70 -24.68 -1.01
CA MET A 154 -5.54 -24.68 -0.11
C MET A 154 -5.06 -23.26 0.17
N ASP A 155 -5.01 -22.39 -0.85
CA ASP A 155 -4.65 -20.98 -0.68
C ASP A 155 -5.65 -20.25 0.24
N ILE A 156 -6.94 -20.51 0.06
CA ILE A 156 -8.01 -19.91 0.88
C ILE A 156 -7.88 -20.35 2.34
N TRP A 157 -7.73 -21.65 2.61
CA TRP A 157 -7.57 -22.15 3.97
C TRP A 157 -6.27 -21.69 4.62
N GLY A 158 -5.18 -21.65 3.85
CA GLY A 158 -3.89 -21.10 4.30
C GLY A 158 -4.01 -19.62 4.70
N PHE A 159 -4.71 -18.81 3.89
CA PHE A 159 -4.97 -17.41 4.19
C PHE A 159 -5.81 -17.23 5.45
N ILE A 160 -6.93 -17.97 5.57
CA ILE A 160 -7.81 -17.91 6.75
C ILE A 160 -7.03 -18.31 8.01
N GLY A 161 -6.21 -19.36 7.93
CA GLY A 161 -5.37 -19.80 9.04
C GLY A 161 -4.35 -18.74 9.46
N CYS A 162 -3.61 -18.18 8.50
CA CYS A 162 -2.65 -17.10 8.77
C CYS A 162 -3.33 -15.87 9.39
N PHE A 163 -4.47 -15.47 8.84
CA PHE A 163 -5.27 -14.35 9.34
C PHE A 163 -5.72 -14.58 10.78
N ALA A 164 -6.29 -15.77 11.09
CA ALA A 164 -6.71 -16.12 12.45
C ALA A 164 -5.55 -16.08 13.45
N ILE A 165 -4.36 -16.57 13.07
CA ILE A 165 -3.16 -16.53 13.91
C ILE A 165 -2.73 -15.08 14.20
N CYS A 166 -2.73 -14.19 13.21
CA CYS A 166 -2.43 -12.77 13.42
C CYS A 166 -3.36 -12.15 14.47
N PHE A 167 -4.66 -12.40 14.38
CA PHE A 167 -5.63 -11.90 15.36
C PHE A 167 -5.45 -12.54 16.74
N ALA A 168 -5.10 -13.83 16.80
CA ALA A 168 -4.81 -14.51 18.06
C ALA A 168 -3.61 -13.86 18.78
N ILE A 169 -2.53 -13.55 18.06
CA ILE A 169 -1.35 -12.88 18.62
C ILE A 169 -1.71 -11.47 19.11
N ILE A 170 -2.41 -10.66 18.29
CA ILE A 170 -2.83 -9.31 18.69
C ILE A 170 -3.74 -9.40 19.93
N GLY A 171 -4.69 -10.33 19.93
CA GLY A 171 -5.59 -10.58 21.05
C GLY A 171 -4.84 -10.97 22.33
N LEU A 172 -3.85 -11.86 22.22
CA LEU A 172 -2.99 -12.26 23.34
C LEU A 172 -2.22 -11.06 23.91
N VAL A 173 -1.61 -10.24 23.05
CA VAL A 173 -0.87 -9.04 23.47
C VAL A 173 -1.78 -8.06 24.20
N LEU A 174 -2.97 -7.79 23.64
CA LEU A 174 -3.95 -6.91 24.28
C LEU A 174 -4.48 -7.48 25.60
N TRP A 175 -4.62 -8.80 25.70
CA TRP A 175 -5.02 -9.47 26.93
C TRP A 175 -3.95 -9.34 28.00
N VAL A 176 -2.68 -9.65 27.68
CA VAL A 176 -1.54 -9.49 28.60
C VAL A 176 -1.40 -8.04 29.07
N ALA A 177 -1.54 -7.07 28.17
CA ALA A 177 -1.47 -5.65 28.50
C ALA A 177 -2.53 -5.22 29.54
N LYS A 178 -3.70 -5.85 29.55
CA LYS A 178 -4.77 -5.58 30.52
C LYS A 178 -4.51 -6.16 31.90
N ILE A 179 -3.68 -7.18 32.05
CA ILE A 179 -3.40 -7.81 33.35
C ILE A 179 -2.57 -6.88 34.26
N GLY A 180 -1.81 -5.95 33.68
CA GLY A 180 -0.99 -4.98 34.41
C GLY A 180 -1.64 -3.61 34.66
N THR A 181 -2.96 -3.48 34.42
CA THR A 181 -3.75 -2.27 34.69
C THR A 181 -4.80 -2.57 35.75
#